data_AF-A0A821UDL5-F1
#
_entry.id   AF-A0A821UDL5-F1
#
_cell.length_a   1.000
_cell.length_b   1.000
_cell.length_c   1.000
_cell.angle_alpha   90.00
_cell.angle_beta   90.00
_cell.angle_gamma   90.00
#
_symmetry.space_group_name_H-M   'P 1'
#
loop_
_entity.id
_entity.type
_entity.pdbx_description
1 polymer ?
#
loop_
_entity_poly.entity_id
_entity_poly.type
_entity_poly.pdbx_seq_one_letter_code
_entity_poly.pdbx_strand_id
1 'polypeptide(L)' 'MLHNPNKLDHETQMSTFELINGLVSLVHDTSMMPDVAHTAMESLLVLHETRNIELWNPEASINTFWSISS' A
#
# COMPACT_ATOMS: atom_id res chain seq x y z
N MET A 1 -16.93 -26.33 -4.53
CA MET A 1 -15.60 -25.71 -4.42
C MET A 1 -15.70 -24.67 -3.33
N LEU A 2 -14.96 -24.80 -2.23
CA LEU A 2 -14.99 -23.85 -1.11
C LEU A 2 -14.15 -22.63 -1.48
N HIS A 3 -14.75 -21.67 -2.18
CA HIS A 3 -14.15 -20.36 -2.37
C HIS A 3 -14.22 -19.66 -1.01
N ASN A 4 -13.07 -19.42 -0.37
CA ASN A 4 -13.00 -18.67 0.88
C ASN A 4 -12.69 -17.21 0.52
N PRO A 5 -13.69 -16.34 0.34
CA PRO A 5 -13.48 -14.94 -0.05
C PRO A 5 -12.51 -14.23 0.90
N ASN A 6 -12.58 -14.53 2.19
CA ASN A 6 -11.70 -13.97 3.21
C ASN A 6 -10.21 -14.29 2.99
N LYS A 7 -9.87 -15.43 2.36
CA LYS A 7 -8.46 -15.78 2.09
C LYS A 7 -7.85 -14.92 0.99
N LEU A 8 -8.65 -14.57 -0.02
CA LEU A 8 -8.26 -13.69 -1.12
C LEU A 8 -8.00 -12.26 -0.62
N ASP A 9 -8.79 -11.82 0.35
CA ASP A 9 -8.66 -10.49 0.96
C ASP A 9 -7.38 -10.36 1.80
N HIS A 10 -7.03 -11.39 2.59
CA HIS A 10 -5.78 -11.38 3.36
C HIS A 10 -4.52 -11.44 2.50
N GLU A 11 -4.53 -12.21 1.41
CA GLU A 11 -3.38 -12.27 0.48
C GLU A 11 -3.18 -10.92 -0.22
N THR A 12 -4.29 -10.29 -0.64
CA THR A 12 -4.27 -8.94 -1.24
C THR A 12 -3.73 -7.89 -0.26
N GLN A 13 -4.18 -7.92 0.99
CA GLN A 13 -3.69 -7.03 2.03
C GLN A 13 -2.19 -7.22 2.29
N MET A 14 -1.73 -8.47 2.39
CA MET A 14 -0.32 -8.78 2.60
C MET A 14 0.57 -8.36 1.44
N SER A 15 0.19 -8.69 0.20
CA SER A 15 0.95 -8.28 -0.98
C SER A 15 0.97 -6.76 -1.16
N THR A 16 -0.12 -6.07 -0.81
CA THR A 16 -0.17 -4.60 -0.85
C THR A 16 0.72 -3.99 0.23
N PHE A 17 0.78 -4.59 1.42
CA PHE A 17 1.70 -4.17 2.48
C PHE A 17 3.17 -4.33 2.08
N GLU A 18 3.54 -5.46 1.49
CA GLU A 18 4.89 -5.68 0.97
C GLU A 18 5.25 -4.67 -0.13
N LEU A 19 4.32 -4.42 -1.06
CA LEU A 19 4.48 -3.41 -2.11
C LEU A 19 4.71 -2.01 -1.53
N ILE A 20 3.88 -1.60 -0.56
CA ILE A 20 4.01 -0.31 0.14
C ILE A 20 5.40 -0.17 0.76
N ASN A 21 5.89 -1.18 1.48
CA ASN A 21 7.21 -1.13 2.11
C ASN A 21 8.34 -1.02 1.06
N GLY A 22 8.19 -1.72 -0.07
CA GLY A 22 9.11 -1.61 -1.21
C GLY A 22 9.13 -0.20 -1.80
N LEU A 23 7.96 0.39 -2.06
CA LEU A 23 7.82 1.74 -2.58
C LEU A 23 8.39 2.79 -1.63
N VAL A 24 8.11 2.68 -0.33
CA VAL A 24 8.69 3.55 0.70
C VAL A 24 10.21 3.46 0.69
N SER A 25 10.78 2.26 0.58
CA SER A 25 12.23 2.07 0.49
C SER A 25 12.81 2.77 -0.75
N LEU A 26 12.13 2.70 -1.90
CA LEU A 26 12.55 3.38 -3.14
C LEU A 26 12.45 4.91 -3.03
N VAL A 27 11.46 5.45 -2.32
CA VAL A 27 11.35 6.89 -2.04
C VAL A 27 12.54 7.40 -1.21
N HIS A 28 13.15 6.57 -0.38
CA HIS A 28 14.32 6.97 0.39
C HIS A 28 15.62 6.94 -0.43
N ASP A 29 15.65 6.24 -1.57
CA ASP A 29 16.81 6.16 -2.47
C ASP A 29 16.74 7.19 -3.62
N THR A 30 16.53 8.46 -3.26
CA THR A 30 16.41 9.58 -4.21
C THR A 30 17.74 9.94 -4.88
N SER A 31 18.87 9.49 -4.34
CA SER A 31 20.20 9.91 -4.80
C SER A 31 20.65 9.17 -6.07
N MET A 32 20.27 7.91 -6.21
CA MET A 32 20.68 7.06 -7.33
C MET A 32 19.62 6.99 -8.43
N MET A 33 18.33 7.09 -8.08
CA MET A 33 17.23 6.95 -9.03
C MET A 33 16.08 7.94 -8.73
N PRO A 34 16.27 9.25 -8.96
CA PRO A 34 15.28 10.27 -8.62
C PRO A 34 13.92 10.07 -9.30
N ASP A 35 13.90 9.63 -10.57
CA ASP A 35 12.65 9.37 -11.30
C ASP A 35 11.88 8.16 -10.73
N VAL A 36 12.60 7.16 -10.23
CA VAL A 36 12.01 5.98 -9.59
C VAL A 36 11.45 6.35 -8.22
N ALA A 37 12.21 7.12 -7.43
CA ALA A 37 11.73 7.63 -6.15
C ALA A 37 10.48 8.51 -6.33
N HIS A 38 10.45 9.34 -7.37
CA HIS A 38 9.27 10.15 -7.69
C HIS A 38 8.07 9.27 -8.08
N THR A 39 8.26 8.29 -8.97
CA THR A 39 7.18 7.36 -9.37
C THR A 39 6.66 6.53 -8.18
N ALA A 40 7.55 6.14 -7.27
CA ALA A 40 7.19 5.42 -6.06
C ALA A 40 6.33 6.28 -5.13
N MET A 41 6.64 7.58 -5.01
CA MET A 41 5.82 8.53 -4.26
C MET A 41 4.41 8.67 -4.87
N GLU A 42 4.31 8.88 -6.18
CA GLU A 42 3.00 8.98 -6.86
C GLU A 42 2.17 7.71 -6.67
N SER A 43 2.81 6.54 -6.72
CA SER A 43 2.15 5.25 -6.48
C SER A 43 1.63 5.14 -5.05
N LEU A 44 2.41 5.59 -4.05
CA LEU A 44 1.99 5.64 -2.65
C LEU A 44 0.81 6.59 -2.44
N LEU A 45 0.79 7.75 -3.10
CA LEU A 45 -0.32 8.70 -3.04
C LEU A 45 -1.61 8.08 -3.58
N VAL A 46 -1.55 7.40 -4.72
CA VAL A 46 -2.70 6.68 -5.29
C VAL A 46 -3.17 5.57 -4.35
N LEU A 47 -2.27 4.76 -3.80
CA LEU A 47 -2.62 3.68 -2.86
C LEU A 47 -3.29 4.20 -1.58
N HIS A 48 -2.98 5.44 -1.18
CA HIS A 48 -3.54 6.10 0.00
C HIS A 48 -4.91 6.76 -0.24
N GLU A 49 -5.41 6.80 -1.48
CA GLU A 49 -6.78 7.30 -1.73
C GLU A 49 -7.81 6.40 -1.04
N THR A 50 -8.81 6.99 -0.38
CA THR A 50 -9.86 6.27 0.36
C THR A 50 -10.49 5.13 -0.43
N ARG A 51 -10.79 5.39 -1.72
CA ARG A 51 -11.36 4.40 -2.62
C ARG A 51 -10.45 3.19 -2.84
N ASN A 52 -9.13 3.41 -2.83
CA ASN A 52 -8.16 2.34 -3.03
C ASN A 52 -7.88 1.60 -1.73
N ILE A 53 -7.88 2.30 -0.58
CA ILE A 53 -7.78 1.67 0.76
C ILE A 53 -8.89 0.64 0.97
N GLU A 54 -10.12 0.93 0.56
CA GLU A 54 -11.24 -0.01 0.65
C GLU A 54 -11.01 -1.31 -0.16
N LEU A 55 -10.18 -1.27 -1.20
CA LEU A 55 -9.87 -2.43 -2.04
C LEU A 55 -8.81 -3.34 -1.41
N TRP A 56 -7.79 -2.77 -0.76
CA TRP A 56 -6.66 -3.55 -0.22
C TRP A 56 -6.68 -3.69 1.30
N ASN A 57 -7.53 -2.94 2.02
CA ASN A 57 -7.67 -2.98 3.48
C ASN A 57 -9.12 -2.78 3.94
N PRO A 58 -10.07 -3.63 3.52
CA PRO A 58 -11.49 -3.48 3.88
C PRO A 58 -11.76 -3.66 5.38
N GLU A 59 -10.87 -4.34 6.10
CA GLU A 59 -11.04 -4.68 7.53
C GLU A 59 -10.47 -3.63 8.49
N ALA A 60 -9.54 -2.78 8.05
CA ALA A 60 -9.05 -1.69 8.90
C ALA A 60 -9.93 -0.46 8.72
N SER A 61 -10.44 0.09 9.82
CA SER A 61 -10.91 1.47 9.83
C SER A 61 -9.79 2.36 9.25
N ILE A 62 -10.14 3.24 8.30
CA ILE A 62 -9.19 4.13 7.59
C ILE A 62 -8.20 4.88 8.49
N ASN A 63 -8.53 4.99 9.79
CA ASN A 63 -7.74 5.61 10.83
C ASN A 63 -6.54 4.79 11.34
N THR A 64 -6.40 3.48 11.10
CA THR A 64 -5.45 2.67 11.89
C THR A 64 -4.11 2.39 11.20
N PHE A 65 -4.07 2.38 9.86
CA PHE A 65 -2.87 1.88 9.16
C PHE A 65 -1.85 2.98 8.81
N TRP A 66 -2.33 4.20 8.53
CA TRP A 66 -1.49 5.30 8.05
C TRP A 66 -1.44 6.53 8.98
N SER A 67 -2.22 6.57 10.07
CA SER A 67 -2.22 7.71 11.00
C SER A 67 -0.95 7.81 11.87
N ILE A 68 0.03 6.91 11.68
CA ILE A 68 1.23 6.84 12.52
C ILE A 68 2.40 7.63 11.90
N SER A 69 2.15 8.48 10.90
CA SER A 69 3.20 9.33 10.32
C SER A 69 2.69 10.76 10.15
N SER A 70 2.65 11.51 11.25
CA SER A 70 2.58 12.97 11.27
C SER A 70 3.61 13.54 12.23
#